data_AF-A0A7Z7FBH0-F1
#
_entry.id   AF-A0A7Z7FBH0-F1
#
_cell.length_a   1.000
_cell.length_b   1.000
_cell.length_c   1.000
_cell.angle_alpha   90.00
_cell.angle_beta   90.00
_cell.angle_gamma   90.00
#
_symmetry.space_group_name_H-M   'P 1'
#
loop_
_entity.id
_entity.type
_entity.pdbx_description
1 polymer ?
#
loop_
_entity_poly.entity_id
_entity_poly.type
_entity_poly.pdbx_seq_one_letter_code
_entity_poly.pdbx_strand_id
1 'polypeptide(L)' 'MATITLSIPDNLMKEMDLSREINWSEVAKEAIRTKVNQLRIFRSITSKSHLSEDDALEIGRKINESLHQRYEDMGV' A
#
# COMPACT_ATOMS: atom_id res chain seq x y z
N MET A 1 -22.55 10.71 -13.55
CA MET A 1 -21.52 9.67 -13.73
C MET A 1 -20.22 10.34 -14.15
N ALA A 2 -19.08 9.81 -13.72
CA ALA A 2 -17.75 10.23 -14.18
C ALA A 2 -17.14 9.12 -15.02
N THR A 3 -16.41 9.48 -16.07
CA THR A 3 -15.72 8.54 -16.96
C THR A 3 -14.21 8.66 -16.74
N ILE A 4 -13.54 7.52 -16.65
CA ILE A 4 -12.09 7.44 -16.53
C ILE A 4 -11.58 6.64 -17.74
N THR A 5 -10.62 7.21 -18.47
CA THR A 5 -9.89 6.51 -19.54
C THR A 5 -8.53 6.11 -18.99
N LEU A 6 -8.18 4.83 -19.13
CA LEU A 6 -6.93 4.26 -18.63
C LEU A 6 -6.17 3.60 -19.77
N SER A 7 -4.87 3.89 -19.88
CA SER A 7 -3.95 3.11 -20.71
C SER A 7 -3.43 1.92 -19.91
N ILE A 8 -3.53 0.72 -20.48
CA ILE A 8 -2.99 -0.50 -19.89
C ILE A 8 -1.95 -1.13 -20.83
N PRO A 9 -0.99 -1.90 -20.31
CA PRO A 9 -0.05 -2.65 -21.14
C PRO A 9 -0.74 -3.62 -22.11
N ASP A 10 -0.23 -3.74 -23.33
CA ASP A 10 -0.83 -4.58 -24.39
C ASP A 10 -0.94 -6.06 -24.00
N ASN A 11 0.03 -6.57 -23.24
CA ASN A 11 -0.02 -7.95 -22.75
C ASN A 11 -1.19 -8.17 -21.78
N LEU A 12 -1.47 -7.19 -20.91
CA LEU A 12 -2.60 -7.25 -19.99
C LEU A 12 -3.94 -7.19 -20.74
N MET A 13 -4.04 -6.32 -21.76
CA MET A 13 -5.24 -6.28 -22.61
C MET A 13 -5.52 -7.64 -23.27
N LYS A 14 -4.47 -8.30 -23.80
CA LYS A 14 -4.61 -9.62 -24.41
C LYS A 14 -5.13 -10.66 -23.42
N GLU A 15 -4.65 -10.65 -22.17
CA GLU A 15 -5.15 -11.56 -21.13
C GLU A 15 -6.61 -11.24 -20.77
N MET A 16 -6.97 -9.96 -20.67
CA MET A 16 -8.34 -9.53 -20.40
C MET A 16 -9.31 -9.94 -21.53
N ASP A 17 -8.86 -9.89 -22.77
CA ASP A 17 -9.62 -10.30 -23.96
C ASP A 17 -9.85 -11.81 -24.08
N LEU A 18 -9.10 -12.64 -23.34
CA LEU A 18 -9.33 -14.07 -23.25
C LEU A 18 -10.52 -14.40 -22.33
N SER A 19 -10.79 -13.55 -21.34
CA SER A 19 -11.89 -13.72 -20.38
C SER A 19 -12.99 -12.68 -20.63
N ARG A 20 -13.62 -12.74 -21.80
CA ARG A 20 -14.63 -11.77 -22.25
C ARG A 20 -15.92 -11.80 -21.45
N GLU A 21 -16.17 -12.89 -20.74
CA GLU A 21 -17.30 -13.05 -19.83
C GLU A 21 -17.20 -12.16 -18.59
N ILE A 22 -16.02 -11.60 -18.30
CA ILE A 22 -15.78 -10.76 -17.13
C ILE A 22 -16.12 -9.30 -17.47
N ASN A 23 -16.94 -8.68 -16.61
CA ASN A 23 -17.15 -7.24 -16.65
C ASN A 23 -15.98 -6.49 -16.00
N TRP A 24 -14.95 -6.24 -16.81
CA TRP A 24 -13.73 -5.54 -16.38
C TRP A 24 -13.99 -4.12 -15.81
N SER A 25 -15.07 -3.46 -16.21
CA SER A 25 -15.44 -2.17 -15.63
C SER A 25 -15.87 -2.29 -14.17
N GLU A 26 -16.58 -3.36 -13.79
CA GLU A 26 -16.94 -3.60 -12.37
C GLU A 26 -15.71 -4.02 -11.56
N VAL A 27 -14.83 -4.84 -12.13
CA VAL A 27 -13.55 -5.20 -11.49
C VAL A 27 -12.74 -3.93 -11.18
N ALA A 28 -12.62 -3.03 -12.16
CA ALA A 28 -11.91 -1.77 -11.97
C ALA A 28 -12.57 -0.88 -10.91
N LYS A 29 -13.91 -0.76 -10.90
CA LYS A 29 -14.65 0.02 -9.90
C LYS A 29 -14.40 -0.49 -8.49
N GLU A 30 -14.48 -1.79 -8.26
CA GLU A 30 -14.25 -2.38 -6.94
C GLU A 30 -12.79 -2.25 -6.48
N ALA A 31 -11.83 -2.40 -7.39
CA ALA A 31 -10.41 -2.16 -7.10
C ALA A 31 -10.17 -0.69 -6.67
N ILE A 32 -10.75 0.26 -7.40
CA ILE A 32 -10.65 1.70 -7.08
C ILE A 32 -11.32 1.99 -5.73
N ARG A 33 -12.55 1.50 -5.50
CA ARG A 33 -13.27 1.67 -4.24
C ARG A 33 -12.45 1.17 -3.06
N THR A 34 -11.87 -0.02 -3.18
CA THR A 34 -11.04 -0.64 -2.17
C THR A 34 -9.81 0.22 -1.87
N LYS A 35 -9.09 0.68 -2.90
CA LYS A 35 -7.89 1.51 -2.73
C LYS A 35 -8.22 2.87 -2.09
N VAL A 36 -9.33 3.49 -2.49
CA VAL A 36 -9.79 4.75 -1.89
C VAL A 36 -10.12 4.58 -0.41
N ASN A 37 -10.77 3.48 -0.03
CA ASN A 37 -11.04 3.18 1.38
C ASN A 37 -9.77 2.96 2.20
N GLN A 38 -8.81 2.19 1.68
CA GLN A 38 -7.51 2.01 2.33
C GLN A 38 -6.79 3.36 2.54
N LEU A 39 -6.75 4.20 1.51
CA LEU A 39 -6.14 5.53 1.60
C LEU A 39 -6.87 6.45 2.58
N ARG A 40 -8.20 6.35 2.69
CA ARG A 40 -8.99 7.10 3.67
C ARG A 40 -8.64 6.68 5.09
N ILE A 41 -8.55 5.38 5.36
CA ILE A 41 -8.14 4.85 6.67
C ILE A 41 -6.72 5.29 6.99
N PHE A 42 -5.78 5.13 6.05
CA PHE A 42 -4.39 5.54 6.22
C PHE A 42 -4.30 7.03 6.58
N ARG A 43 -4.95 7.90 5.81
CA ARG A 43 -5.02 9.33 6.11
C ARG A 43 -5.67 9.62 7.47
N SER A 44 -6.68 8.86 7.88
CA SER A 44 -7.31 9.05 9.20
C SER A 44 -6.34 8.75 10.34
N ILE A 45 -5.53 7.69 10.20
CA ILE A 45 -4.51 7.29 11.18
C ILE A 45 -3.38 8.34 11.21
N THR A 46 -2.91 8.77 10.04
CA THR A 46 -1.79 9.72 9.93
C THR A 46 -2.19 11.18 10.13
N SER A 47 -3.48 11.52 10.13
CA SER A 47 -3.96 12.92 10.18
C SER A 47 -3.53 13.70 11.42
N LYS A 48 -3.22 13.01 12.52
CA LYS A 48 -2.70 13.60 13.77
C LYS A 48 -1.23 13.27 14.02
N SER A 49 -0.58 12.58 13.08
CA SER A 49 0.81 12.19 13.20
C SER A 49 1.70 13.38 12.86
N HIS A 50 2.58 13.74 13.79
CA HIS A 50 3.70 14.65 13.55
C HIS A 50 5.00 13.91 13.22
N LEU A 51 4.92 12.58 13.04
CA LEU A 51 6.07 11.73 12.75
C LEU A 51 6.72 12.16 11.44
N SER A 52 7.92 12.73 11.54
CA SER A 52 8.78 13.04 10.41
C SER A 52 9.59 11.82 9.98
N GLU A 53 10.25 11.93 8.82
CA GLU A 53 11.16 10.89 8.34
C GLU A 53 12.35 10.71 9.30
N ASP A 54 12.89 11.81 9.84
CA ASP A 54 13.98 11.77 10.81
C ASP A 54 13.56 11.06 12.12
N ASP A 55 12.33 11.32 12.60
CA ASP A 55 11.79 10.62 13.77
C ASP A 55 11.69 9.11 13.52
N ALA A 56 11.24 8.71 12.32
CA ALA A 56 11.13 7.31 11.95
C ALA A 56 12.51 6.61 11.90
N LEU A 57 13.53 7.30 11.38
CA LEU A 57 14.90 6.81 11.34
C LEU A 57 15.52 6.70 12.75
N GLU A 58 15.28 7.68 13.63
CA GLU A 58 15.75 7.64 15.01
C GLU A 58 15.12 6.49 15.80
N ILE A 59 13.80 6.29 15.66
CA ILE A 59 13.09 5.17 16.27
C ILE A 59 13.66 3.84 15.75
N GLY A 60 13.88 3.72 14.43
CA GLY A 60 14.46 2.53 13.83
C GLY A 60 15.86 2.20 14.39
N ARG A 61 16.72 3.22 14.56
CA ARG A 61 18.04 3.04 15.19
C ARG A 61 17.94 2.57 16.63
N LYS A 62 17.09 3.20 17.44
CA LYS A 62 16.87 2.80 18.84
C LYS A 62 16.36 1.37 18.98
N ILE A 63 15.44 0.94 18.10
CA ILE A 63 14.94 -0.43 18.07
C ILE A 63 16.06 -1.42 17.72
N ASN A 64 16.89 -1.11 16.72
CA ASN A 64 18.01 -1.95 16.33
C ASN A 64 19.06 -2.08 17.44
N GLU A 65 19.43 -0.96 18.08
CA GLU A 65 20.34 -0.95 19.22
C GLU A 65 19.79 -1.79 20.38
N SER A 66 18.51 -1.60 20.73
CA SER A 66 17.86 -2.38 21.78
C SER A 66 17.78 -3.87 21.45
N LEU A 67 17.48 -4.23 20.20
CA LEU A 67 17.47 -5.62 19.75
C LEU A 67 18.87 -6.23 19.82
N HIS A 68 19.89 -5.51 19.35
CA HIS A 68 21.27 -5.97 19.37
C HIS A 68 21.74 -6.22 20.81
N GLN A 69 21.50 -5.28 21.72
CA GLN A 69 21.81 -5.43 23.15
C GLN A 69 21.13 -6.67 23.74
N ARG A 70 19.86 -6.91 23.36
CA ARG A 70 19.10 -8.07 23.83
C ARG A 70 19.65 -9.40 23.31
N TYR A 71 20.17 -9.44 22.09
CA TYR A 71 20.81 -10.64 21.53
C TYR A 71 22.18 -10.88 22.18
N GLU A 72 22.96 -9.83 22.41
CA GLU A 72 24.23 -9.89 23.15
C GLU A 72 24.00 -10.43 24.58
N ASP A 73 22.98 -9.92 25.29
CA ASP A 73 22.61 -10.39 26.63
C ASP A 73 22.12 -11.85 26.63
N MET A 74 21.54 -12.32 25.53
CA MET A 74 21.15 -13.72 25.34
C MET A 74 22.32 -14.62 24.85
N GLY A 75 23.50 -14.05 24.60
CA GLY A 75 24.69 -14.78 24.17
C GLY A 75 24.59 -15.39 22.78
N VAL A 76 23.77 -14.81 21.89
CA VAL A 76 23.55 -15.25 20.49
C VAL A 76 24.23 -14.30 19.52
#